data_AF-A0A836CL83-F1
#
_entry.id   AF-A0A836CL83-F1
#
_cell.length_a   1.000
_cell.length_b   1.000
_cell.length_c   1.000
_cell.angle_alpha   90.00
_cell.angle_beta   90.00
_cell.angle_gamma   90.00
#
_symmetry.space_group_name_H-M   'P 1'
#
loop_
_entity.id
_entity.type
_entity.pdbx_description
1 polymer ?
#
loop_
_entity_poly.entity_id
_entity_poly.type
_entity_poly.pdbx_seq_one_letter_code
_entity_poly.pdbx_strand_id
1 'polypeptide(L)'
;MEVTEFIFENQRKAPFKGWHGKLRPRDPPPFCQTDGLNGSVALPKAAPPPLGWVWTTPGGAWSADVEWNAGGGGCDPEAGWAYAGEFGEGVWHFPPADRDAVRRRRHR
;
A
#
# COMPACT_ATOMS: atom_id res chain seq x y z
N MET A 1 7.57 -24.43 4.08
CA MET A 1 6.63 -23.42 4.60
C MET A 1 6.68 -22.26 3.63
N GLU A 2 5.52 -21.78 3.17
CA GLU A 2 5.41 -20.62 2.29
C GLU A 2 4.92 -19.43 3.11
N VAL A 3 5.50 -18.25 2.88
CA VAL A 3 5.12 -17.00 3.55
C VAL A 3 4.92 -15.95 2.47
N THR A 4 3.77 -15.29 2.50
CA THR A 4 3.47 -14.14 1.64
C THR A 4 3.87 -12.87 2.37
N GLU A 5 4.87 -12.16 1.85
CA GLU A 5 5.17 -10.81 2.32
C GLU A 5 4.21 -9.80 1.71
N PHE A 6 4.01 -8.67 2.38
CA PHE A 6 3.26 -7.56 1.81
C PHE A 6 3.80 -6.21 2.27
N ILE A 7 3.57 -5.20 1.44
CA ILE A 7 3.89 -3.79 1.71
C ILE A 7 2.77 -2.92 1.18
N PHE A 8 2.51 -1.80 1.84
CA PHE A 8 1.58 -0.78 1.38
C PHE A 8 2.32 0.35 0.70
N GLU A 9 1.84 0.77 -0.47
CA GLU A 9 2.17 2.04 -1.09
C GLU A 9 1.13 3.09 -0.68
N ASN A 10 1.60 4.23 -0.15
CA ASN A 10 0.76 5.29 0.40
C ASN A 10 0.88 6.57 -0.44
N GLN A 11 -0.26 7.18 -0.73
CA GLN A 11 -0.32 8.44 -1.46
C GLN A 11 -1.34 9.41 -0.86
N ARG A 12 -1.11 10.70 -1.04
CA ARG A 12 -2.00 11.79 -0.63
C ARG A 12 -2.51 12.55 -1.86
N LYS A 13 -3.76 13.00 -1.82
CA LYS A 13 -4.37 13.86 -2.83
C LYS A 13 -3.96 15.31 -2.58
N ALA A 14 -3.40 15.98 -3.59
CA ALA A 14 -3.24 17.43 -3.60
C ALA A 14 -4.25 18.08 -4.56
N PRO A 15 -4.78 19.27 -4.23
CA PRO A 15 -5.86 19.93 -4.98
C PRO A 15 -5.63 20.04 -6.51
N PHE A 16 -4.39 20.22 -6.95
CA PHE A 16 -4.05 20.44 -8.37
C PHE A 16 -3.15 19.38 -8.99
N LYS A 17 -2.60 18.47 -8.17
CA LYS A 17 -1.66 17.43 -8.62
C LYS A 17 -2.29 16.03 -8.60
N GLY A 18 -3.46 15.88 -7.98
CA GLY A 18 -4.04 14.57 -7.73
C GLY A 18 -3.20 13.79 -6.73
N TRP A 19 -3.18 12.47 -6.89
CA TRP A 19 -2.51 11.55 -5.98
C TRP A 19 -0.99 11.55 -6.15
N HIS A 20 -0.25 11.65 -5.05
CA HIS A 20 1.21 11.61 -5.06
C HIS A 20 1.82 11.02 -3.78
N GLY A 21 3.06 10.53 -3.88
CA GLY A 21 3.84 9.99 -2.75
C GLY A 21 4.50 11.03 -1.84
N LYS A 22 4.29 12.35 -2.06
CA LYS A 22 4.75 13.37 -1.09
C LYS A 22 3.77 13.42 0.08
N LEU A 23 4.19 12.91 1.23
CA LEU A 23 3.34 12.76 2.41
C LEU A 23 3.66 13.81 3.48
N ARG A 24 2.72 14.05 4.40
CA ARG A 24 2.91 14.97 5.53
C ARG A 24 3.80 14.31 6.60
N PRO A 25 4.43 15.09 7.50
CA PRO A 25 5.30 14.51 8.54
C PRO A 25 4.65 13.47 9.47
N ARG A 26 3.31 13.49 9.61
CA ARG A 26 2.55 12.53 10.43
C ARG A 26 1.96 11.37 9.64
N ASP A 27 2.10 11.39 8.32
CA ASP A 27 1.62 10.31 7.48
C ASP A 27 2.57 9.10 7.59
N PRO A 28 2.07 7.88 7.30
CA PRO A 28 2.94 6.74 7.06
C PRO A 28 3.96 7.06 5.96
N PRO A 29 5.13 6.39 5.92
CA PRO A 29 6.05 6.50 4.80
C PRO A 29 5.39 6.10 3.47
N PRO A 30 5.93 6.52 2.31
CA PRO A 30 5.40 6.13 1.00
C PRO A 30 5.28 4.62 0.80
N PHE A 31 6.13 3.83 1.47
CA PHE A 31 6.04 2.38 1.53
C PHE A 31 6.20 1.87 2.98
N CYS A 32 5.30 1.01 3.46
CA CYS A 32 5.36 0.44 4.82
C CYS A 32 4.60 -0.90 4.96
N GLN A 33 4.98 -1.78 5.89
CA GLN A 33 4.35 -3.12 6.02
C GLN A 33 2.96 -3.10 6.66
N THR A 34 2.71 -2.33 7.72
CA THR A 34 1.44 -2.45 8.48
C THR A 34 0.72 -1.11 8.68
N ASP A 35 1.36 -0.17 9.39
CA ASP A 35 0.75 1.04 9.95
C ASP A 35 1.69 2.26 9.96
N GLY A 36 2.86 2.14 9.32
CA GLY A 36 3.79 3.26 9.15
C GLY A 36 4.77 3.49 10.32
N LEU A 37 4.77 2.63 11.34
CA LEU A 37 5.68 2.76 12.49
C LEU A 37 6.99 1.99 12.34
N ASN A 38 7.03 0.97 11.47
CA ASN A 38 8.22 0.15 11.23
C ASN A 38 8.65 0.20 9.76
N GLY A 39 9.83 0.80 9.54
CA GLY A 39 10.65 0.60 8.35
C GLY A 39 10.17 1.31 7.08
N SER A 40 10.93 2.30 6.64
CA SER A 40 11.01 2.62 5.22
C SER A 40 11.58 1.39 4.52
N VAL A 41 10.72 0.54 3.95
CA VAL A 41 11.18 -0.49 3.03
C VAL A 41 11.38 0.24 1.70
N ALA A 42 12.63 0.45 1.32
CA ALA A 42 12.97 1.01 0.02
C ALA A 42 12.56 0.01 -1.07
N LEU A 43 11.38 0.18 -1.65
CA LEU A 43 10.97 -0.49 -2.88
C LEU A 43 11.01 0.51 -4.04
N PRO A 44 11.46 0.06 -5.23
CA PRO A 44 10.78 -1.00 -5.96
C PRO A 44 11.55 -2.33 -6.16
N LYS A 45 12.77 -2.49 -5.63
CA LYS A 45 13.50 -3.77 -5.76
C LYS A 45 13.31 -4.61 -4.52
N ALA A 46 12.69 -5.79 -4.66
CA ALA A 46 12.58 -6.73 -3.55
C ALA A 46 13.91 -6.85 -2.83
N ALA A 47 13.87 -6.64 -1.51
CA ALA A 47 15.01 -6.99 -0.69
C ALA A 47 15.40 -8.44 -0.99
N PRO A 48 16.70 -8.79 -0.94
CA PRO A 48 17.07 -10.20 -1.01
C PRO A 48 16.26 -10.96 0.05
N PRO A 49 15.76 -12.16 -0.28
CA PRO A 49 15.00 -12.94 0.68
C PRO A 49 15.91 -13.25 1.88
N PRO A 50 15.36 -13.44 3.09
CA PRO A 50 16.15 -13.83 4.25
C PRO A 50 16.99 -15.08 3.95
N LEU A 51 18.09 -15.27 4.68
CA LEU A 51 18.98 -16.42 4.45
C LEU A 51 18.19 -17.73 4.53
N GLY A 52 18.31 -18.57 3.50
CA GLY A 52 17.58 -19.83 3.38
C GLY A 52 16.20 -19.73 2.73
N TRP A 53 15.76 -18.53 2.35
CA TRP A 53 14.52 -18.28 1.61
C TRP A 53 14.79 -17.99 0.14
N VAL A 54 13.80 -18.29 -0.70
CA VAL A 54 13.80 -17.96 -2.13
C VAL A 54 12.47 -17.32 -2.48
N TRP A 55 12.51 -16.27 -3.29
CA TRP A 55 11.29 -15.70 -3.85
C TRP A 55 10.64 -16.71 -4.81
N THR A 56 9.34 -16.91 -4.66
CA THR A 56 8.54 -17.71 -5.60
C THR A 56 8.16 -16.90 -6.84
N THR A 57 8.12 -15.57 -6.72
CA THR A 57 7.88 -14.67 -7.86
C THR A 57 9.15 -14.46 -8.68
N PRO A 58 9.05 -14.42 -10.02
CA PRO A 58 10.20 -14.16 -10.88
C PRO A 58 10.90 -12.84 -10.51
N GLY A 59 12.18 -12.92 -10.15
CA GLY A 59 12.97 -11.75 -9.77
C GLY A 59 12.52 -11.03 -8.49
N GLY A 60 11.66 -11.66 -7.67
CA GLY A 60 11.06 -11.01 -6.51
C GLY A 60 10.08 -9.89 -6.89
N ALA A 61 9.40 -10.00 -8.03
CA ALA A 61 8.44 -8.98 -8.46
C ALA A 61 7.25 -8.88 -7.49
N TRP A 62 6.89 -7.66 -7.13
CA TRP A 62 5.69 -7.34 -6.37
C TRP A 62 4.48 -7.16 -7.30
N SER A 63 3.31 -7.56 -6.84
CA SER A 63 2.03 -7.39 -7.55
C SER A 63 0.99 -6.73 -6.66
N ALA A 64 0.05 -5.97 -7.25
CA ALA A 64 -1.05 -5.41 -6.47
C ALA A 64 -1.92 -6.54 -5.92
N ASP A 65 -2.12 -6.56 -4.60
CA ASP A 65 -3.09 -7.45 -3.97
C ASP A 65 -4.46 -6.77 -4.08
N VAL A 66 -5.36 -7.31 -4.91
CA VAL A 66 -6.71 -6.74 -5.11
C VAL A 66 -7.77 -7.33 -4.17
N GLU A 67 -7.38 -8.25 -3.29
CA GLU A 67 -8.27 -8.96 -2.38
C GLU A 67 -8.10 -8.50 -0.92
N TRP A 68 -7.03 -7.74 -0.64
CA TRP A 68 -6.62 -7.42 0.73
C TRP A 68 -7.66 -6.71 1.59
N ASN A 69 -8.51 -5.90 0.98
CA ASN A 69 -9.53 -5.09 1.67
C ASN A 69 -10.96 -5.60 1.41
N ALA A 70 -11.14 -6.86 1.00
CA ALA A 70 -12.45 -7.42 0.66
C ALA A 70 -13.48 -7.31 1.81
N GLY A 71 -13.04 -7.37 3.07
CA GLY A 71 -13.90 -7.21 4.26
C GLY A 71 -14.04 -5.78 4.79
N GLY A 72 -13.30 -4.81 4.24
CA GLY A 72 -13.16 -3.45 4.81
C GLY A 72 -13.70 -2.31 3.96
N GLY A 73 -14.28 -2.60 2.79
CA GLY A 73 -14.79 -1.60 1.82
C GLY A 73 -14.24 -1.77 0.41
N GLY A 74 -13.38 -2.77 0.18
CA GLY A 74 -12.82 -3.11 -1.11
C GLY A 74 -11.65 -2.20 -1.55
N CYS A 75 -11.04 -2.58 -2.66
CA CYS A 75 -10.07 -1.76 -3.38
C CYS A 75 -10.39 -1.84 -4.87
N ASP A 76 -9.79 -0.96 -5.65
CA ASP A 76 -9.85 -0.97 -7.10
C ASP A 76 -9.47 -2.37 -7.63
N PRO A 77 -10.35 -3.04 -8.40
CA PRO A 77 -10.14 -4.42 -8.84
C PRO A 77 -9.03 -4.56 -9.89
N GLU A 78 -8.63 -3.46 -10.54
CA GLU A 78 -7.54 -3.46 -11.52
C GLU A 78 -6.25 -2.92 -10.92
N ALA A 79 -6.36 -1.81 -10.16
CA ALA A 79 -5.19 -1.08 -9.70
C ALA A 79 -4.81 -1.37 -8.24
N GLY A 80 -5.71 -1.93 -7.41
CA GLY A 80 -5.49 -2.27 -6.00
C GLY A 80 -5.57 -1.11 -5.00
N TRP A 81 -6.05 0.07 -5.42
CA TRP A 81 -6.15 1.26 -4.56
C TRP A 81 -7.41 1.25 -3.69
N ALA A 82 -7.25 1.50 -2.40
CA ALA A 82 -8.34 1.86 -1.49
C ALA A 82 -8.14 3.29 -0.97
N TYR A 83 -9.22 3.97 -0.62
CA TYR A 83 -9.27 5.40 -0.32
C TYR A 83 -9.80 5.68 1.09
N ALA A 84 -9.42 6.81 1.68
CA ALA A 84 -9.94 7.30 2.97
C ALA A 84 -9.81 8.82 3.10
N GLY A 85 -10.51 9.41 4.08
CA GLY A 85 -10.42 10.83 4.41
C GLY A 85 -9.05 11.21 4.98
N GLU A 86 -8.50 10.39 5.88
CA GLU A 86 -7.18 10.60 6.48
C GLU A 86 -6.53 9.25 6.88
N PHE A 87 -5.20 9.23 7.01
CA PHE A 87 -4.52 8.05 7.57
C PHE A 87 -4.95 7.87 9.04
N GLY A 88 -5.47 6.68 9.38
CA GLY A 88 -5.89 6.33 10.74
C GLY A 88 -7.40 6.37 11.01
N GLU A 89 -8.24 6.79 10.05
CA GLU A 89 -9.70 6.80 10.20
C GLU A 89 -10.35 5.40 10.18
N GLY A 90 -9.56 4.35 9.93
CA GLY A 90 -9.93 2.95 10.12
C GLY A 90 -10.67 2.29 8.95
N VAL A 91 -11.50 3.02 8.18
CA VAL A 91 -12.27 2.44 7.08
C VAL A 91 -11.73 2.89 5.72
N TRP A 92 -11.15 1.95 4.98
CA TRP A 92 -10.66 2.14 3.62
C TRP A 92 -11.68 1.63 2.62
N HIS A 93 -11.95 2.36 1.55
CA HIS A 93 -13.05 1.99 0.65
C HIS A 93 -12.71 2.18 -0.82
N PHE A 94 -13.53 1.58 -1.67
CA PHE A 94 -13.61 1.82 -3.10
C PHE A 94 -15.09 1.83 -3.50
N PRO A 95 -15.56 2.72 -4.38
CA PRO A 95 -14.84 3.70 -5.20
C PRO A 95 -14.40 4.98 -4.43
N PRO A 96 -13.50 5.81 -4.99
CA PRO A 96 -13.09 7.07 -4.35
C PRO A 96 -14.26 8.04 -4.18
N ALA A 97 -14.29 8.75 -3.06
CA ALA A 97 -15.21 9.83 -2.72
C ALA A 97 -14.50 11.20 -2.76
N ASP A 98 -15.27 12.28 -2.92
CA ASP A 98 -14.72 13.63 -2.99
C ASP A 98 -13.94 14.05 -1.74
N ARG A 99 -14.36 13.55 -0.57
CA ARG A 99 -13.73 13.80 0.73
C ARG A 99 -12.42 13.04 0.96
N ASP A 100 -12.07 12.10 0.09
CA ASP A 100 -10.87 11.29 0.30
C ASP A 100 -9.61 12.13 0.07
N ALA A 101 -8.70 12.10 1.04
CA ALA A 101 -7.42 12.78 0.95
C ALA A 101 -6.24 11.81 0.90
N VAL A 102 -6.44 10.52 1.18
CA VAL A 102 -5.39 9.51 1.18
C VAL A 102 -5.83 8.26 0.41
N ARG A 103 -4.86 7.56 -0.17
CA ARG A 103 -5.06 6.24 -0.78
C ARG A 103 -3.91 5.32 -0.44
N ARG A 104 -4.19 4.03 -0.34
CA ARG A 104 -3.17 2.99 -0.16
C ARG A 104 -3.41 1.79 -1.06
N ARG A 105 -2.33 1.12 -1.43
CA ARG A 105 -2.36 -0.13 -2.22
C ARG A 105 -1.45 -1.16 -1.56
N ARG A 106 -1.98 -2.36 -1.29
CA ARG A 106 -1.17 -3.49 -0.83
C ARG A 106 -0.49 -4.14 -2.02
N HIS A 107 0.80 -4.42 -1.89
CA HIS A 107 1.54 -5.26 -2.82
C HIS A 107 1.91 -6.57 -2.12
N ARG A 108 1.85 -7.70 -2.84
CA ARG A 108 2.28 -9.04 -2.41
C ARG A 108 3.04 -9.77 -3.50
#